data_AF-A0A925GEW4-F1
#
_entry.id   AF-A0A925GEW4-F1
#
_cell.length_a   1.000
_cell.length_b   1.000
_cell.length_c   1.000
_cell.angle_alpha   90.00
_cell.angle_beta   90.00
_cell.angle_gamma   90.00
#
_symmetry.space_group_name_H-M   'P 1'
#
loop_
_entity.id
_entity.type
_entity.pdbx_description
1 polymer ?
#
loop_
_entity_poly.entity_id
_entity_poly.type
_entity_poly.pdbx_seq_one_letter_code
_entity_poly.pdbx_strand_id
1 'polypeptide(L)'
;AANKSVLKVSIIQNIDRQLALDDIASSKGISYEDILKEVETIVSSGTRLNLNYYIDELIDEDRQEEVFDYFRSAEVDSIDEALNELGGEDYTREEIQLMRIKFLSELGN
;
A
#
# COMPACT_ATOMS: atom_id res chain seq x y z
N ALA A 1 -12.51 9.36 17.93
CA ALA A 1 -12.80 7.92 17.75
C ALA A 1 -13.80 7.66 16.61
N ALA A 2 -14.99 8.31 16.58
CA ALA A 2 -16.00 8.07 15.54
C ALA A 2 -15.57 8.45 14.10
N ASN A 3 -14.88 9.57 13.89
CA ASN A 3 -14.50 10.03 12.55
C ASN A 3 -13.44 9.15 11.87
N LYS A 4 -12.55 8.49 12.62
CA LYS A 4 -11.53 7.60 12.05
C LYS A 4 -12.12 6.31 11.50
N SER A 5 -13.06 5.69 12.22
CA SER A 5 -13.73 4.48 11.72
C SER A 5 -14.56 4.74 10.46
N VAL A 6 -15.24 5.90 10.39
CA VAL A 6 -15.98 6.32 9.19
C VAL A 6 -15.03 6.55 8.01
N LEU A 7 -13.88 7.18 8.24
CA LEU A 7 -12.86 7.37 7.22
C LEU A 7 -12.36 6.03 6.67
N LYS A 8 -11.98 5.08 7.54
CA LYS A 8 -11.52 3.75 7.14
C LYS A 8 -12.53 2.99 6.31
N VAL A 9 -13.79 2.97 6.73
CA VAL A 9 -14.89 2.35 5.96
C VAL A 9 -15.02 2.99 4.59
N SER A 10 -14.92 4.32 4.51
CA SER A 10 -14.97 5.01 3.22
C SER A 10 -13.76 4.70 2.34
N ILE A 11 -12.56 4.55 2.90
CA ILE A 11 -11.35 4.17 2.15
C ILE A 11 -11.54 2.78 1.55
N ILE A 12 -11.96 1.80 2.34
CA ILE A 12 -12.25 0.42 1.89
C ILE A 12 -13.24 0.44 0.72
N GLN A 13 -14.37 1.14 0.88
CA GLN A 13 -15.40 1.22 -0.17
C GLN A 13 -14.92 1.89 -1.45
N ASN A 14 -14.01 2.86 -1.37
CA ASN A 14 -13.48 3.53 -2.55
C ASN A 14 -12.43 2.66 -3.27
N ILE A 15 -11.62 1.91 -2.51
CA ILE A 15 -10.68 0.92 -3.05
C ILE A 15 -11.45 -0.22 -3.74
N ASP A 16 -12.55 -0.70 -3.15
CA ASP A 16 -13.43 -1.69 -3.78
C ASP A 16 -14.04 -1.20 -5.10
N ARG A 17 -14.18 0.12 -5.26
CA ARG A 17 -14.63 0.78 -6.50
C ARG A 17 -13.48 1.16 -7.42
N GLN A 18 -12.26 0.74 -7.09
CA GLN A 18 -11.04 0.96 -7.85
C GLN A 18 -10.76 2.45 -8.11
N LEU A 19 -11.07 3.32 -7.14
CA LEU A 19 -10.68 4.74 -7.21
C LEU A 19 -9.19 4.89 -6.88
N ALA A 20 -8.50 5.76 -7.61
CA ALA A 20 -7.10 6.07 -7.36
C ALA A 20 -6.92 6.69 -5.97
N LEU A 21 -5.81 6.39 -5.29
CA LEU A 21 -5.61 6.76 -3.89
C LEU A 21 -5.50 8.29 -3.70
N ASP A 22 -4.95 8.99 -4.69
CA ASP A 22 -4.88 10.45 -4.78
C ASP A 22 -6.25 11.11 -4.99
N ASP A 23 -7.13 10.49 -5.78
CA ASP A 23 -8.54 10.90 -5.91
C ASP A 23 -9.29 10.74 -4.59
N ILE A 24 -9.05 9.63 -3.88
CA ILE A 24 -9.62 9.41 -2.54
C ILE A 24 -9.12 10.50 -1.59
N ALA A 25 -7.82 10.78 -1.56
CA ALA A 25 -7.21 11.84 -0.74
C ALA A 25 -7.89 13.19 -0.98
N SER A 26 -8.01 13.57 -2.26
CA SER A 26 -8.65 14.80 -2.71
C SER A 26 -10.12 14.88 -2.29
N SER A 27 -10.88 13.80 -2.45
CA SER A 27 -12.30 13.73 -2.06
C SER A 27 -12.53 13.86 -0.55
N LYS A 28 -11.53 13.49 0.26
CA LYS A 28 -11.57 13.54 1.73
C LYS A 28 -10.90 14.78 2.30
N GLY A 29 -10.23 15.59 1.48
CA GLY A 29 -9.52 16.78 1.92
C GLY A 29 -8.34 16.47 2.84
N ILE A 30 -7.69 15.32 2.64
CA ILE A 30 -6.50 14.89 3.38
C ILE A 30 -5.34 14.62 2.43
N SER A 31 -4.14 14.51 2.96
CA SER A 31 -2.95 14.25 2.14
C SER A 31 -2.92 12.82 1.64
N TYR A 32 -2.21 12.60 0.54
CA TYR A 32 -1.93 11.25 0.03
C TYR A 32 -1.18 10.39 1.06
N GLU A 33 -0.22 10.98 1.77
CA GLU A 33 0.49 10.30 2.87
C GLU A 33 -0.46 9.84 3.99
N ASP A 34 -1.49 10.63 4.31
CA ASP A 34 -2.49 10.24 5.31
C ASP A 34 -3.39 9.11 4.81
N ILE A 35 -3.70 9.06 3.50
CA ILE A 35 -4.37 7.92 2.89
C ILE A 35 -3.51 6.66 3.01
N LEU A 36 -2.23 6.71 2.62
CA LEU A 36 -1.33 5.56 2.72
C LEU A 36 -1.24 5.02 4.15
N LYS A 37 -1.09 5.90 5.15
CA LYS A 37 -1.07 5.52 6.57
C LYS A 37 -2.37 4.84 7.03
N GLU A 38 -3.52 5.35 6.59
CA GLU A 38 -4.81 4.73 6.94
C GLU A 38 -5.01 3.39 6.20
N VAL A 39 -4.56 3.26 4.95
CA VAL A 39 -4.55 2.00 4.19
C VAL A 39 -3.68 0.95 4.88
N GLU A 40 -2.45 1.30 5.28
CA GLU A 40 -1.58 0.44 6.09
C GLU A 40 -2.29 0.01 7.37
N THR A 41 -2.90 0.95 8.09
CA THR A 41 -3.62 0.65 9.33
C THR A 41 -4.79 -0.31 9.11
N ILE A 42 -5.48 -0.21 7.96
CA ILE A 42 -6.57 -1.13 7.58
C ILE A 42 -6.01 -2.53 7.33
N VAL A 43 -4.94 -2.65 6.55
CA VAL A 43 -4.29 -3.93 6.23
C VAL A 43 -3.72 -4.58 7.50
N SER A 44 -3.01 -3.83 8.34
CA SER A 44 -2.50 -4.31 9.63
C SER A 44 -3.59 -4.74 10.61
N SER A 45 -4.86 -4.38 10.36
CA SER A 45 -6.00 -4.86 11.15
C SER A 45 -6.60 -6.18 10.64
N GLY A 46 -6.00 -6.79 9.61
CA GLY A 46 -6.42 -8.05 8.98
C GLY A 46 -7.42 -7.88 7.83
N THR A 47 -7.74 -6.65 7.44
CA THR A 47 -8.64 -6.39 6.31
C THR A 47 -7.87 -6.52 5.01
N ARG A 48 -8.29 -7.45 4.15
CA ARG A 48 -7.74 -7.59 2.81
C ARG A 48 -8.26 -6.47 1.90
N LEU A 49 -7.32 -5.77 1.27
CA LEU A 49 -7.55 -4.77 0.23
C LEU A 49 -6.89 -5.24 -1.07
N ASN A 50 -7.57 -5.07 -2.19
CA ASN A 50 -6.98 -5.30 -3.51
C ASN A 50 -6.54 -3.96 -4.12
N LEU A 51 -5.22 -3.73 -4.16
CA LEU A 51 -4.61 -2.51 -4.71
C LEU A 51 -4.01 -2.71 -6.10
N ASN A 52 -4.16 -3.89 -6.71
CA ASN A 52 -3.51 -4.23 -7.99
C ASN A 52 -3.86 -3.21 -9.08
N TYR A 53 -5.12 -2.78 -9.15
CA TYR A 53 -5.56 -1.78 -10.13
C TYR A 53 -4.78 -0.46 -10.08
N TYR A 54 -4.26 -0.09 -8.91
CA TYR A 54 -3.49 1.13 -8.71
C TYR A 54 -1.99 0.87 -8.86
N ILE A 55 -1.52 -0.26 -8.34
CA ILE A 55 -0.10 -0.65 -8.36
C ILE A 55 0.34 -0.97 -9.80
N ASP A 56 -0.48 -1.67 -10.58
CA ASP A 56 -0.18 -2.05 -11.97
C ASP A 56 -0.05 -0.84 -12.91
N GLU A 57 -0.58 0.32 -12.51
CA GLU A 57 -0.41 1.60 -13.23
C GLU A 57 0.91 2.31 -12.89
N LEU A 58 1.53 1.98 -11.75
CA LEU A 58 2.71 2.66 -11.22
C LEU A 58 3.99 1.82 -11.31
N ILE A 59 3.86 0.50 -11.15
CA ILE A 59 4.97 -0.44 -11.05
C ILE A 59 4.74 -1.54 -12.09
N ASP A 60 5.72 -1.74 -12.95
CA ASP A 60 5.78 -2.84 -13.90
C ASP A 60 5.88 -4.21 -13.20
N GLU A 61 5.35 -5.23 -13.85
CA GLU A 61 5.17 -6.57 -13.29
C GLU A 61 6.48 -7.20 -12.78
N ASP A 62 7.58 -7.05 -13.52
CA ASP A 62 8.89 -7.57 -13.13
C ASP A 62 9.39 -6.95 -11.82
N ARG A 63 9.21 -5.63 -11.66
CA ARG A 63 9.54 -4.88 -10.45
C ARG A 63 8.62 -5.23 -9.28
N GLN A 64 7.34 -5.48 -9.56
CA GLN A 64 6.43 -5.96 -8.53
C GLN A 64 6.83 -7.35 -8.01
N GLU A 65 7.18 -8.29 -8.90
CA GLU A 65 7.61 -9.64 -8.54
C GLU A 65 8.86 -9.61 -7.67
N GLU A 66 9.86 -8.81 -8.04
CA GLU A 66 11.10 -8.66 -7.27
C GLU A 66 10.84 -8.16 -5.83
N VAL A 67 10.06 -7.08 -5.68
CA VAL A 67 9.73 -6.53 -4.35
C VAL A 67 8.90 -7.52 -3.53
N PHE A 68 7.99 -8.26 -4.18
CA PHE A 68 7.17 -9.25 -3.50
C PHE A 68 8.01 -10.44 -2.97
N ASP A 69 8.96 -10.93 -3.77
CA ASP A 69 9.90 -11.98 -3.39
C ASP A 69 10.86 -11.55 -2.28
N TYR A 70 11.28 -10.27 -2.29
CA TYR A 70 12.02 -9.68 -1.18
C TYR A 70 11.23 -9.79 0.12
N PHE A 71 10.00 -9.26 0.17
CA PHE A 71 9.21 -9.30 1.42
C PHE A 71 8.84 -10.71 1.85
N ARG A 72 8.74 -11.66 0.91
CA ARG A 72 8.49 -13.08 1.21
C ARG A 72 9.66 -13.76 1.93
N SER A 73 10.88 -13.29 1.69
CA SER A 73 12.10 -13.84 2.28
C SER A 73 12.66 -13.02 3.45
N ALA A 74 12.28 -11.74 3.56
CA ALA A 74 12.73 -10.85 4.62
C ALA A 74 12.18 -11.24 6.00
N GLU A 75 13.01 -11.14 7.04
CA GLU A 75 12.58 -11.34 8.44
C GLU A 75 11.79 -10.15 8.98
N VAL A 76 11.99 -8.97 8.39
CA VAL A 76 11.34 -7.71 8.76
C VAL A 76 10.81 -7.02 7.51
N ASP A 77 9.67 -6.34 7.64
CA ASP A 77 9.01 -5.64 6.53
C ASP A 77 9.45 -4.17 6.43
N SER A 78 10.72 -3.87 6.73
CA SER A 78 11.25 -2.49 6.76
C SER A 78 11.37 -1.90 5.35
N ILE A 79 10.72 -0.76 5.11
CA ILE A 79 10.81 -0.02 3.84
C ILE A 79 12.23 0.48 3.59
N ASP A 80 12.93 0.95 4.63
CA ASP A 80 14.29 1.46 4.50
C ASP A 80 15.30 0.35 4.15
N GLU A 81 15.11 -0.86 4.69
CA GLU A 81 15.95 -2.01 4.35
C GLU A 81 15.65 -2.51 2.93
N ALA A 82 14.37 -2.58 2.56
CA ALA A 82 13.96 -2.92 1.19
C ALA A 82 14.58 -1.98 0.15
N LEU A 83 14.55 -0.67 0.39
CA LEU A 83 15.19 0.31 -0.51
C LEU A 83 16.71 0.14 -0.61
N ASN A 84 17.37 -0.24 0.49
CA ASN A 84 18.82 -0.46 0.47
C ASN A 84 19.21 -1.74 -0.28
N GLU A 85 18.41 -2.80 -0.16
CA GLU A 85 18.67 -4.11 -0.77
C GLU A 85 18.25 -4.16 -2.25
N LEU A 86 17.10 -3.57 -2.60
CA LEU A 86 16.57 -3.55 -3.96
C LEU A 86 17.13 -2.43 -4.83
N GLY A 87 17.92 -1.53 -4.25
CA GLY A 87 18.49 -0.37 -4.95
C GLY A 87 17.53 0.81 -5.01
N GLY A 88 17.75 1.82 -4.19
CA GLY A 88 16.94 3.05 -4.15
C GLY A 88 16.99 3.93 -5.42
N GLU A 89 17.78 3.55 -6.43
CA GLU A 89 17.75 4.16 -7.76
C GLU A 89 16.67 3.54 -8.65
N ASP A 90 16.32 2.27 -8.42
CA ASP A 90 15.34 1.49 -9.18
C ASP A 90 13.94 1.56 -8.55
N TYR A 91 13.85 1.96 -7.27
CA TYR A 91 12.60 2.04 -6.53
C TYR A 91 12.49 3.32 -5.72
N THR A 92 11.34 3.97 -5.81
CA THR A 92 10.94 5.03 -4.89
C THR A 92 10.42 4.44 -3.58
N ARG A 93 10.49 5.24 -2.51
CA ARG A 93 9.91 4.87 -1.22
C ARG A 93 8.43 4.53 -1.31
N GLU A 94 7.71 5.25 -2.15
CA GLU A 94 6.27 5.06 -2.36
C GLU A 94 5.99 3.69 -2.99
N GLU A 95 6.75 3.31 -4.03
CA GLU A 95 6.58 2.01 -4.70
C GLU A 95 6.82 0.85 -3.72
N ILE A 96 7.90 0.91 -2.94
CA ILE A 96 8.18 -0.10 -1.90
C ILE A 96 7.07 -0.11 -0.84
N GLN A 97 6.55 1.04 -0.44
CA GLN A 97 5.47 1.15 0.53
C GLN A 97 4.17 0.51 0.00
N LEU A 98 3.79 0.79 -1.25
CA LEU A 98 2.62 0.20 -1.91
C LEU A 98 2.74 -1.33 -2.03
N MET A 99 3.92 -1.81 -2.42
CA MET A 99 4.20 -3.25 -2.51
C MET A 99 4.18 -3.94 -1.15
N ARG A 100 4.70 -3.29 -0.10
CA ARG A 100 4.58 -3.77 1.28
C ARG A 100 3.12 -3.89 1.71
N ILE A 101 2.29 -2.90 1.41
CA ILE A 101 0.85 -2.93 1.70
C ILE A 101 0.17 -4.09 0.97
N LYS A 102 0.46 -4.28 -0.33
CA LYS A 102 -0.03 -5.42 -1.12
C LYS A 102 0.38 -6.75 -0.50
N PHE A 103 1.67 -6.91 -0.17
CA PHE A 103 2.21 -8.10 0.48
C PHE A 103 1.49 -8.42 1.79
N LEU A 104 1.35 -7.45 2.69
CA LEU A 104 0.64 -7.62 3.96
C LEU A 104 -0.85 -7.91 3.77
N SER A 105 -1.48 -7.37 2.73
CA SER A 105 -2.88 -7.63 2.42
C SER A 105 -3.11 -9.06 1.92
N GLU A 106 -2.19 -9.57 1.11
CA GLU A 106 -2.29 -10.91 0.52
C GLU A 106 -1.87 -12.01 1.50
N LEU A 107 -0.79 -11.80 2.27
CA LEU A 107 -0.15 -12.80 3.13
C LEU A 107 -0.27 -12.54 4.63
N GLY A 108 -0.69 -11.35 5.06
CA GLY A 108 -0.75 -10.94 6.47
C GLY A 108 -1.91 -11.52 7.29
N ASN A 109 -2.44 -12.69 6.90
CA ASN A 109 -3.48 -13.43 7.64
C ASN A 109 -3.10 -14.90 7.84
#